data_AF-A0A535S4J7-F1
#
_entry.id   AF-A0A535S4J7-F1
#
_cell.length_a   1.000
_cell.length_b   1.000
_cell.length_c   1.000
_cell.angle_alpha   90.00
_cell.angle_beta   90.00
_cell.angle_gamma   90.00
#
_symmetry.space_group_name_H-M   'P 1'
#
loop_
_entity.id
_entity.type
_entity.pdbx_description
1 polymer ?
#
loop_
_entity_poly.entity_id
_entity_poly.type
_entity_poly.pdbx_seq_one_letter_code
_entity_poly.pdbx_strand_id
1 'polypeptide(L)'
;MEKLARSEVRDRFLQFEEQSDRALASVEADSQASPVLVAVVQEFSRKTKKAHSGVTDGDAKASWEAIIEVEQAGDSAKVAAEADVHAHENTRQAVLDAHLSICLLKAGM
;
A
#
# COMPACT_ATOMS: atom_id res chain seq x y z
N MET A 1 25.93 1.91 -9.21
CA MET A 1 25.03 2.85 -8.51
C MET A 1 23.58 2.55 -8.86
N GLU A 2 23.20 2.59 -10.14
CA GLU A 2 21.83 2.32 -10.62
C GLU A 2 21.28 0.93 -10.21
N LYS A 3 22.12 -0.12 -10.27
CA LYS A 3 21.72 -1.48 -9.84
C LYS A 3 21.44 -1.57 -8.33
N LEU A 4 22.15 -0.80 -7.50
CA LEU A 4 21.96 -0.77 -6.04
C LEU A 4 20.69 0.00 -5.67
N ALA A 5 20.44 1.13 -6.32
CA ALA A 5 19.19 1.88 -6.16
C ALA A 5 17.97 1.03 -6.57
N ARG A 6 18.08 0.28 -7.66
CA ARG A 6 17.01 -0.63 -8.11
C ARG A 6 16.75 -1.77 -7.13
N SER A 7 17.79 -2.37 -6.54
CA SER A 7 17.60 -3.39 -5.50
C SER A 7 16.96 -2.81 -4.23
N GLU A 8 17.32 -1.57 -3.86
CA GLU A 8 16.73 -0.92 -2.69
C GLU A 8 15.23 -0.63 -2.89
N VAL A 9 14.83 -0.10 -4.04
CA VAL A 9 13.41 0.12 -4.39
C VAL A 9 12.64 -1.20 -4.33
N ARG A 10 13.19 -2.26 -4.93
CA ARG A 10 12.58 -3.58 -4.91
C ARG A 10 12.40 -4.11 -3.48
N ASP A 11 13.45 -4.07 -2.67
CA ASP A 11 13.42 -4.64 -1.33
C ASP A 11 12.47 -3.85 -0.42
N ARG A 12 12.42 -2.51 -0.55
CA ARG A 12 11.44 -1.66 0.14
C ARG A 12 10.01 -1.91 -0.34
N PHE A 13 9.81 -2.17 -1.63
CA PHE A 13 8.49 -2.53 -2.17
C PHE A 13 7.98 -3.85 -1.58
N LEU A 14 8.82 -4.89 -1.49
CA LEU A 14 8.44 -6.17 -0.90
C LEU A 14 8.05 -6.04 0.58
N GLN A 15 8.74 -5.17 1.33
CA GLN A 15 8.37 -4.85 2.71
C GLN A 15 7.03 -4.12 2.78
N PHE A 16 6.79 -3.16 1.89
CA PHE A 16 5.51 -2.48 1.77
C PHE A 16 4.38 -3.46 1.38
N GLU A 17 4.62 -4.40 0.48
CA GLU A 17 3.64 -5.41 0.06
C GLU A 17 3.17 -6.25 1.26
N GLU A 18 4.10 -6.71 2.10
CA GLU A 18 3.75 -7.40 3.34
C GLU A 18 2.97 -6.52 4.33
N GLN A 19 3.26 -5.22 4.40
CA GLN A 19 2.49 -4.27 5.22
C GLN A 19 1.09 -4.06 4.67
N SER A 20 0.93 -3.96 3.34
CA SER A 20 -0.35 -3.83 2.67
C SER A 20 -1.23 -5.06 2.92
N ASP A 21 -0.67 -6.27 2.89
CA ASP A 21 -1.41 -7.49 3.20
C ASP A 21 -1.82 -7.56 4.68
N ARG A 22 -0.97 -7.09 5.61
CA ARG A 22 -1.33 -6.98 7.03
C ARG A 22 -2.44 -5.96 7.29
N ALA A 23 -2.42 -4.83 6.58
CA ALA A 23 -3.49 -3.83 6.65
C ALA A 23 -4.82 -4.41 6.18
N LEU A 24 -4.81 -5.14 5.06
CA LEU A 24 -6.00 -5.84 4.57
C LEU A 24 -6.53 -6.86 5.58
N ALA A 25 -5.66 -7.73 6.10
CA ALA A 25 -6.06 -8.73 7.09
C ALA A 25 -6.65 -8.10 8.37
N SER A 26 -6.11 -6.96 8.80
CA SER A 26 -6.62 -6.22 9.97
C SER A 26 -8.02 -5.67 9.71
N VAL A 27 -8.24 -5.08 8.54
CA VAL A 27 -9.54 -4.51 8.14
C VAL A 27 -10.60 -5.60 7.95
N GLU A 28 -10.25 -6.74 7.37
CA GLU A 28 -11.18 -7.85 7.18
C GLU A 28 -11.54 -8.57 8.49
N ALA A 29 -10.63 -8.58 9.47
CA ALA A 29 -10.88 -9.14 10.80
C ALA A 29 -11.65 -8.19 11.72
N ASP A 30 -11.73 -6.90 11.38
CA ASP A 30 -12.39 -5.89 12.20
C ASP A 30 -13.90 -5.86 11.97
N SER A 31 -14.65 -6.44 12.90
CA SER A 31 -16.12 -6.43 12.87
C SER A 31 -16.77 -5.04 12.93
N GLN A 32 -16.03 -4.00 13.29
CA GLN A 32 -16.50 -2.60 13.33
C GLN A 32 -16.10 -1.82 12.08
N ALA A 33 -15.21 -2.34 11.22
CA ALA A 33 -14.84 -1.68 9.98
C ALA A 33 -16.04 -1.59 9.03
N SER A 34 -16.24 -0.42 8.45
CA SER A 34 -17.28 -0.22 7.46
C SER A 34 -17.00 -1.02 6.19
N PRO A 35 -18.05 -1.46 5.45
CA PRO A 35 -17.87 -2.11 4.15
C PRO A 35 -17.09 -1.26 3.14
N VAL A 36 -17.15 0.07 3.28
CA VAL A 36 -16.40 1.01 2.43
C VAL A 36 -14.90 0.92 2.73
N LEU A 37 -14.50 0.95 4.00
CA LEU A 37 -13.10 0.78 4.39
C LEU A 37 -12.55 -0.56 3.87
N VAL A 38 -13.30 -1.64 4.05
CA VAL A 38 -12.93 -2.98 3.54
C VAL A 38 -12.71 -2.96 2.03
N ALA A 39 -13.68 -2.45 1.26
CA ALA A 39 -13.60 -2.44 -0.20
C ALA A 39 -12.42 -1.61 -0.73
N VAL A 40 -12.15 -0.45 -0.12
CA VAL A 40 -11.04 0.42 -0.55
C VAL A 40 -9.68 -0.21 -0.22
N VAL A 41 -9.53 -0.85 0.94
CA VAL A 41 -8.28 -1.53 1.33
C VAL A 41 -8.05 -2.80 0.51
N GLN A 42 -9.12 -3.51 0.12
CA GLN A 42 -9.04 -4.61 -0.85
C GLN A 42 -8.52 -4.13 -2.21
N GLU A 43 -9.02 -2.99 -2.71
CA GLU A 43 -8.55 -2.40 -3.96
C GLU A 43 -7.08 -1.95 -3.86
N PHE A 44 -6.69 -1.38 -2.72
CA PHE A 44 -5.29 -1.05 -2.42
C PHE A 44 -4.38 -2.28 -2.50
N SER A 45 -4.70 -3.37 -1.78
CA SER A 45 -3.95 -4.63 -1.84
C SER A 45 -3.92 -5.23 -3.26
N ARG A 46 -5.03 -5.18 -3.99
CA ARG A 46 -5.10 -5.68 -5.38
C ARG A 46 -4.16 -4.91 -6.30
N LYS A 47 -4.08 -3.59 -6.16
CA LYS A 47 -3.16 -2.75 -6.93
C LYS A 47 -1.70 -2.98 -6.53
N THR A 48 -1.41 -3.17 -5.24
CA THR A 48 -0.09 -3.60 -4.77
C THR A 48 0.35 -4.90 -5.46
N LYS A 49 -0.49 -5.93 -5.46
CA LYS A 49 -0.20 -7.22 -6.11
C LYS A 49 -0.02 -7.08 -7.63
N LYS A 50 -0.79 -6.21 -8.28
CA LYS A 50 -0.65 -5.90 -9.71
C LYS A 50 0.69 -5.19 -10.01
N ALA A 51 1.17 -4.35 -9.10
CA ALA A 51 2.40 -3.60 -9.25
C ALA A 51 3.66 -4.46 -9.09
N HIS A 52 3.56 -5.63 -8.45
CA HIS A 52 4.70 -6.48 -8.08
C HIS A 52 5.71 -6.65 -9.23
N SER A 53 5.30 -7.23 -10.36
CA SER A 53 6.21 -7.48 -11.49
C SER A 53 6.76 -6.18 -12.11
N GLY A 54 5.98 -5.10 -12.11
CA GLY A 54 6.43 -3.79 -12.58
C GLY A 54 7.55 -3.20 -11.72
N VAL A 55 7.57 -3.52 -10.43
CA VAL A 55 8.60 -3.04 -9.49
C VAL A 55 9.77 -4.03 -9.35
N THR A 56 9.52 -5.33 -9.39
CA THR A 56 10.57 -6.36 -9.21
C THR A 56 11.38 -6.63 -10.47
N ASP A 57 10.70 -6.65 -11.63
CA ASP A 57 11.26 -7.09 -12.90
C ASP A 57 11.24 -6.01 -13.98
N GLY A 58 10.49 -4.93 -13.75
CA GLY A 58 10.35 -3.81 -14.67
C GLY A 58 11.59 -2.91 -14.79
N ASP A 59 11.55 -2.02 -15.78
CA ASP A 59 12.48 -0.90 -15.86
C ASP A 59 12.05 0.24 -14.92
N ALA A 60 12.89 1.27 -14.78
CA ALA A 60 12.63 2.38 -13.87
C ALA A 60 11.30 3.10 -14.15
N LYS A 61 10.88 3.16 -15.42
CA LYS A 61 9.62 3.81 -15.80
C LYS A 61 8.43 2.94 -15.37
N ALA A 62 8.48 1.64 -15.64
CA ALA A 62 7.45 0.69 -15.21
C ALA A 62 7.30 0.67 -13.68
N SER A 63 8.42 0.67 -12.95
CA SER A 63 8.38 0.74 -11.48
C SER A 63 7.75 2.03 -10.97
N TRP A 64 8.09 3.18 -11.57
CA TRP A 64 7.55 4.48 -11.18
C TRP A 64 6.04 4.58 -11.43
N GLU A 65 5.57 4.18 -12.62
CA GLU A 65 4.15 4.17 -12.95
C GLU A 65 3.35 3.22 -12.03
N ALA A 66 3.91 2.05 -11.72
CA ALA A 66 3.30 1.09 -10.80
C ALA A 66 3.20 1.66 -9.37
N ILE A 67 4.24 2.29 -8.86
CA ILE A 67 4.26 2.88 -7.51
C ILE A 67 3.29 4.07 -7.41
N ILE A 68 3.15 4.89 -8.45
CA ILE A 68 2.13 5.94 -8.50
C ILE A 68 0.71 5.36 -8.45
N GLU A 69 0.44 4.30 -9.23
CA GLU A 69 -0.89 3.67 -9.25
C GLU A 69 -1.27 3.09 -7.86
N VAL A 70 -0.28 2.52 -7.16
CA VAL A 70 -0.46 1.99 -5.81
C VAL A 70 -0.67 3.10 -4.80
N GLU A 71 0.12 4.19 -4.84
CA GLU A 71 -0.03 5.33 -3.93
C GLU A 71 -1.42 5.95 -4.04
N GLN A 72 -1.94 6.18 -5.25
CA GLN A 72 -3.30 6.74 -5.44
C GLN A 72 -4.40 5.89 -4.79
N ALA A 73 -4.23 4.56 -4.78
CA ALA A 73 -5.12 3.67 -4.05
C ALA A 73 -4.90 3.74 -2.55
N GLY A 74 -3.64 3.89 -2.12
CA GLY A 74 -3.29 4.17 -0.73
C GLY A 74 -3.89 5.48 -0.22
N ASP A 75 -3.90 6.56 -1.01
CA ASP A 75 -4.53 7.84 -0.65
C ASP A 75 -6.03 7.65 -0.41
N SER A 76 -6.69 6.87 -1.26
CA SER A 76 -8.10 6.52 -1.08
C SER A 76 -8.31 5.71 0.20
N ALA A 77 -7.45 4.74 0.49
CA ALA A 77 -7.50 3.91 1.69
C ALA A 77 -7.27 4.73 2.97
N LYS A 78 -6.32 5.68 2.96
CA LYS A 78 -6.11 6.64 4.03
C LYS A 78 -7.37 7.46 4.31
N VAL A 79 -7.97 8.05 3.28
CA VAL A 79 -9.19 8.86 3.43
C VAL A 79 -10.32 8.02 4.01
N ALA A 80 -10.50 6.78 3.54
CA ALA A 80 -11.51 5.87 4.07
C ALA A 80 -11.25 5.51 5.55
N ALA A 81 -9.99 5.22 5.91
CA ALA A 81 -9.60 4.91 7.28
C ALA A 81 -9.78 6.10 8.21
N GLU A 82 -9.47 7.32 7.77
CA GLU A 82 -9.68 8.55 8.54
C GLU A 82 -11.17 8.85 8.74
N ALA A 83 -12.01 8.56 7.74
CA ALA A 83 -13.46 8.80 7.79
C ALA A 83 -14.25 7.75 8.60
N ASP A 84 -13.74 6.52 8.72
CA ASP A 84 -14.45 5.43 9.40
C ASP A 84 -14.35 5.56 10.92
N VAL A 85 -15.32 6.19 11.58
CA VAL A 85 -15.31 6.39 13.04
C VAL A 85 -15.55 5.13 13.87
N HIS A 86 -15.90 4.01 13.22
CA HIS A 86 -16.25 2.76 13.90
C HIS A 86 -15.08 1.77 13.92
N ALA A 87 -14.23 1.76 12.88
CA ALA A 87 -13.04 0.92 12.83
C ALA A 87 -12.15 1.11 14.08
N HIS A 88 -11.64 0.00 14.61
CA HIS A 88 -10.73 0.02 15.74
C HIS A 88 -9.45 0.80 15.39
N GLU A 89 -8.85 1.43 16.40
CA GLU A 89 -7.67 2.29 16.21
C GLU A 89 -6.49 1.53 15.57
N ASN A 90 -6.25 0.29 15.97
CA ASN A 90 -5.22 -0.57 15.38
C ASN A 90 -5.48 -0.88 13.90
N THR A 91 -6.73 -1.12 13.51
CA THR A 91 -7.13 -1.31 12.11
C THR A 91 -6.85 -0.06 11.29
N ARG A 92 -7.26 1.11 11.80
CA ARG A 92 -7.00 2.40 11.16
C ARG A 92 -5.50 2.65 11.00
N GLN A 93 -4.73 2.42 12.07
CA GLN A 93 -3.29 2.64 12.06
C GLN A 93 -2.58 1.74 11.07
N ALA A 94 -2.99 0.47 10.93
CA ALA A 94 -2.40 -0.45 9.95
C ALA A 94 -2.56 0.06 8.50
N VAL A 95 -3.71 0.67 8.17
CA VAL A 95 -3.94 1.28 6.85
C VAL A 95 -3.07 2.53 6.66
N LEU A 96 -2.98 3.39 7.69
CA LEU A 96 -2.16 4.60 7.65
C LEU A 96 -0.66 4.28 7.53
N ASP A 97 -0.18 3.24 8.21
CA ASP A 97 1.21 2.80 8.13
C ASP A 97 1.55 2.25 6.74
N ALA A 98 0.65 1.46 6.14
CA ALA A 98 0.80 0.98 4.77
C ALA A 98 0.81 2.15 3.75
N HIS A 99 -0.07 3.14 3.92
CA HIS A 99 -0.07 4.37 3.10
C HIS A 99 1.24 5.15 3.24
N LEU A 100 1.70 5.40 4.47
CA LEU A 100 2.95 6.13 4.70
C LEU A 100 4.13 5.40 4.06
N SER A 101 4.18 4.07 4.15
CA SER A 101 5.23 3.26 3.57
C SER A 101 5.34 3.41 2.05
N ILE A 102 4.21 3.41 1.31
CA ILE A 102 4.24 3.65 -0.14
C ILE A 102 4.62 5.09 -0.49
N CYS A 103 4.17 6.09 0.28
CA CYS A 103 4.58 7.48 0.07
C CYS A 103 6.10 7.66 0.29
N LEU A 104 6.66 7.03 1.33
CA LEU A 104 8.10 7.04 1.60
C LEU A 104 8.89 6.29 0.53
N LEU A 105 8.35 5.19 -0.01
CA LEU A 105 8.95 4.48 -1.13
C LEU A 105 9.03 5.38 -2.36
N LYS A 106 7.90 5.99 -2.77
CA LYS A 106 7.85 6.91 -3.92
C LYS A 106 8.81 8.10 -3.75
N ALA A 107 8.87 8.69 -2.55
CA ALA A 107 9.74 9.83 -2.27
C ALA A 107 11.24 9.50 -2.31
N GLY A 108 11.61 8.22 -2.18
CA GLY A 108 13.00 7.76 -2.21
C GLY A 108 13.46 7.17 -3.54
N MET A 109 12.60 7.16 -4.56
CA MET A 109 12.93 6.77 -5.94
C MET A 109 13.53 7.94 -6.72
#